data_AF-A0A2D4G3N7-F1
#
_entry.id   AF-A0A2D4G3N7-F1
#
_cell.length_a   1.000
_cell.length_b   1.000
_cell.length_c   1.000
_cell.angle_alpha   90.00
_cell.angle_beta   90.00
_cell.angle_gamma   90.00
#
_symmetry.space_group_name_H-M   'P 1'
#
loop_
_entity.id
_entity.type
_entity.pdbx_description
1 polymer ?
#
loop_
_entity_poly.entity_id
_entity_poly.type
_entity_poly.pdbx_seq_one_letter_code
_entity_poly.pdbx_strand_id
1 'polypeptide(L)'
;NHYPGRIRPQPGSLEDLLPLPDDLSEGNNQLSPSSPSSVASGSDLRFHHLHGNNAVITNGGRTALRQNCRSEFNDAIVISNRPLRDGELFEIVIQKMVDRWSGSIEAGVTAIRPEDLEFPNTMTDIDYDTWMLSGTAIMQDGNTLRNNYGCDLDSLTTGSRIGMMRTVKGDLHYFINSVDQGVACSGLPPGKEVYAVVDLYGQCVQVSITSSTGPLDNSLSTSNITEKSFPIHSPVPGVAHRFHSSCGKNVAFQDDGCRAVRVSSFCHGIVFSMKELKTDEIFEVKIDEVDNKWSGSVHVGLTTLLPSDASCMATGLPSSLLELRSKVTWLVTGSEVRRNGILQKQNYGCSLERLGVSRG
;
A
#
# COMPACT_ATOMS: atom_id res chain seq x y z
N ASN A 1 26.67 25.54 -73.55
CA ASN A 1 25.57 25.88 -74.49
C ASN A 1 24.36 25.06 -74.10
N HIS A 2 23.42 25.52 -73.27
CA HIS A 2 22.55 26.69 -73.39
C HIS A 2 21.62 26.64 -74.62
N TYR A 3 20.31 26.77 -74.30
CA TYR A 3 19.12 27.05 -75.13
C TYR A 3 18.28 25.86 -75.68
N PRO A 4 16.95 26.03 -75.86
CA PRO A 4 15.91 26.42 -74.89
C PRO A 4 14.55 25.71 -75.11
N GLY A 5 13.54 26.09 -74.32
CA GLY A 5 12.22 25.46 -74.26
C GLY A 5 11.16 25.88 -75.29
N ARG A 6 9.93 25.45 -75.00
CA ARG A 6 8.64 25.94 -75.54
C ARG A 6 7.58 25.68 -74.43
N ILE A 7 7.12 26.71 -73.66
CA ILE A 7 5.92 27.57 -73.86
C ILE A 7 4.63 26.72 -73.72
N ARG A 8 3.58 26.97 -72.92
CA ARG A 8 2.98 28.03 -72.01
C ARG A 8 1.63 27.39 -71.51
N PRO A 9 0.65 28.08 -70.87
CA PRO A 9 0.63 28.89 -69.64
C PRO A 9 -0.56 28.56 -68.66
N GLN A 10 -0.39 28.98 -67.40
CA GLN A 10 -1.30 29.56 -66.35
C GLN A 10 -2.80 29.88 -66.67
N PRO A 11 -3.64 30.33 -65.69
CA PRO A 11 -3.80 30.03 -64.25
C PRO A 11 -5.30 29.93 -63.79
N GLY A 12 -5.58 29.70 -62.49
CA GLY A 12 -6.84 30.12 -61.84
C GLY A 12 -7.32 29.26 -60.66
N SER A 13 -7.38 29.86 -59.46
CA SER A 13 -7.75 29.32 -58.15
C SER A 13 -9.25 29.06 -57.93
N LEU A 14 -9.62 28.09 -57.07
CA LEU A 14 -10.93 28.06 -56.39
C LEU A 14 -10.83 27.44 -54.98
N GLU A 15 -11.41 28.14 -54.01
CA GLU A 15 -11.65 27.78 -52.60
C GLU A 15 -12.92 26.93 -52.41
N ASP A 16 -12.96 26.23 -51.27
CA ASP A 16 -14.08 25.81 -50.39
C ASP A 16 -15.39 25.24 -50.96
N LEU A 17 -15.73 24.03 -50.48
CA LEU A 17 -17.09 23.48 -50.46
C LEU A 17 -17.40 22.80 -49.11
N LEU A 18 -18.41 23.34 -48.43
CA LEU A 18 -19.19 22.73 -47.33
C LEU A 18 -20.30 21.82 -47.89
N PRO A 19 -20.91 20.93 -47.08
CA PRO A 19 -22.27 20.44 -47.32
C PRO A 19 -23.31 20.88 -46.24
N LEU A 20 -24.58 20.91 -46.66
CA LEU A 20 -25.81 21.32 -45.94
C LEU A 20 -26.74 20.10 -45.58
N PRO A 21 -27.84 20.28 -44.79
CA PRO A 21 -28.47 19.37 -43.81
C PRO A 21 -29.77 18.67 -44.32
N ASP A 22 -30.54 17.82 -43.62
CA ASP A 22 -31.36 17.89 -42.37
C ASP A 22 -31.77 16.43 -41.96
N ASP A 23 -32.14 16.07 -40.72
CA ASP A 23 -33.54 16.14 -40.23
C ASP A 23 -33.66 15.99 -38.69
N LEU A 24 -34.69 16.63 -38.12
CA LEU A 24 -34.90 16.96 -36.70
C LEU A 24 -35.77 15.94 -35.93
N SER A 25 -35.53 15.78 -34.62
CA SER A 25 -36.62 15.87 -33.63
C SER A 25 -36.08 16.11 -32.20
N GLU A 26 -36.59 17.19 -31.58
CA GLU A 26 -36.33 17.60 -30.20
C GLU A 26 -37.21 16.84 -29.19
N GLY A 27 -36.64 16.55 -28.03
CA GLY A 27 -37.35 16.16 -26.81
C GLY A 27 -36.56 16.64 -25.60
N ASN A 28 -36.96 17.78 -25.04
CA ASN A 28 -36.28 18.53 -24.00
C ASN A 28 -36.56 17.99 -22.57
N ASN A 29 -35.69 18.37 -21.62
CA ASN A 29 -35.79 18.34 -20.14
C ASN A 29 -35.28 17.09 -19.39
N GLN A 30 -34.04 17.12 -18.88
CA GLN A 30 -33.69 17.67 -17.55
C GLN A 30 -32.21 17.37 -17.24
N LEU A 31 -31.39 18.41 -17.16
CA LEU A 31 -30.00 18.33 -16.73
C LEU A 31 -29.92 18.03 -15.23
N SER A 32 -29.46 16.84 -14.89
CA SER A 32 -28.88 16.54 -13.57
C SER A 32 -27.36 16.58 -13.72
N PRO A 33 -26.61 17.28 -12.85
CA PRO A 33 -25.16 17.36 -12.99
C PRO A 33 -24.58 15.96 -12.79
N SER A 34 -24.00 15.40 -13.84
CA SER A 34 -23.14 14.23 -13.73
C SER A 34 -22.03 14.57 -12.75
N SER A 35 -22.05 13.89 -11.60
CA SER A 35 -20.96 13.92 -10.63
C SER A 35 -19.65 13.65 -11.38
N PRO A 36 -18.63 14.51 -11.25
CA PRO A 36 -17.33 14.21 -11.82
C PRO A 36 -16.84 12.94 -11.15
N SER A 37 -16.73 11.88 -11.95
CA SER A 37 -15.90 10.73 -11.64
C SER A 37 -14.58 11.27 -11.12
N SER A 38 -14.27 10.90 -9.89
CA SER A 38 -13.08 11.34 -9.17
C SER A 38 -11.82 10.91 -9.93
N VAL A 39 -11.37 11.76 -10.84
CA VAL A 39 -9.95 12.06 -11.05
C VAL A 39 -9.41 12.43 -9.67
N ALA A 40 -8.99 11.41 -8.92
CA ALA A 40 -8.30 11.60 -7.66
C ALA A 40 -7.03 12.41 -7.98
N SER A 41 -6.95 13.62 -7.44
CA SER A 41 -5.89 14.58 -7.64
C SER A 41 -4.50 13.90 -7.60
N GLY A 42 -3.83 13.81 -8.75
CA GLY A 42 -2.48 13.24 -8.89
C GLY A 42 -1.36 14.04 -8.24
N SER A 43 -1.68 14.87 -7.24
CA SER A 43 -0.76 15.78 -6.55
C SER A 43 -0.26 15.25 -5.21
N ASP A 44 -0.98 14.30 -4.59
CA ASP A 44 -0.73 13.88 -3.21
C ASP A 44 0.38 12.82 -3.14
N LEU A 45 1.38 13.03 -2.27
CA LEU A 45 2.47 12.09 -2.06
C LEU A 45 1.96 10.84 -1.33
N ARG A 46 2.29 9.69 -1.90
CA ARG A 46 1.98 8.35 -1.37
C ARG A 46 3.21 7.45 -1.58
N PHE A 47 3.21 6.29 -0.95
CA PHE A 47 4.05 5.19 -1.38
C PHE A 47 3.51 4.59 -2.68
N HIS A 48 4.41 4.25 -3.59
CA HIS A 48 4.13 3.57 -4.83
C HIS A 48 3.61 2.15 -4.57
N HIS A 49 2.85 1.60 -5.52
CA HIS A 49 2.29 0.25 -5.38
C HIS A 49 3.33 -0.85 -5.62
N LEU A 50 4.44 -0.52 -6.28
CA LEU A 50 5.63 -1.38 -6.38
C LEU A 50 6.53 -1.13 -5.18
N HIS A 51 6.93 -2.20 -4.50
CA HIS A 51 7.71 -2.17 -3.28
C HIS A 51 8.39 -3.54 -3.05
N GLY A 52 9.31 -3.61 -2.10
CA GLY A 52 9.96 -4.85 -1.69
C GLY A 52 8.98 -5.91 -1.19
N ASN A 53 9.38 -7.19 -1.26
CA ASN A 53 8.52 -8.35 -1.01
C ASN A 53 7.91 -8.40 0.41
N ASN A 54 8.60 -7.81 1.39
CA ASN A 54 8.15 -7.75 2.78
C ASN A 54 7.42 -6.47 3.14
N ALA A 55 7.43 -5.46 2.26
CA ALA A 55 6.64 -4.26 2.46
C ALA A 55 5.16 -4.53 2.13
N VAL A 56 4.28 -3.85 2.84
CA VAL A 56 2.85 -3.79 2.57
C VAL A 56 2.41 -2.35 2.69
N ILE A 57 1.76 -1.84 1.64
CA ILE A 57 1.23 -0.48 1.61
C ILE A 57 -0.24 -0.48 2.03
N THR A 58 -0.58 0.36 2.99
CA THR A 58 -1.94 0.50 3.55
C THR A 58 -2.33 1.98 3.64
N ASN A 59 -3.50 2.27 4.24
CA ASN A 59 -3.98 3.64 4.47
C ASN A 59 -4.02 4.49 3.19
N GLY A 60 -4.55 3.90 2.12
CA GLY A 60 -4.65 4.57 0.81
C GLY A 60 -3.29 5.00 0.24
N GLY A 61 -2.22 4.24 0.49
CA GLY A 61 -0.89 4.57 0.01
C GLY A 61 -0.04 5.38 0.99
N ARG A 62 -0.53 5.69 2.19
CA ARG A 62 0.19 6.58 3.12
C ARG A 62 0.98 5.86 4.21
N THR A 63 0.81 4.55 4.35
CA THR A 63 1.46 3.77 5.41
C THR A 63 2.18 2.57 4.80
N ALA A 64 3.43 2.37 5.17
CA ALA A 64 4.23 1.21 4.79
C ALA A 64 4.53 0.36 6.04
N LEU A 65 4.39 -0.96 5.91
CA LEU A 65 4.56 -1.92 6.99
C LEU A 65 5.41 -3.11 6.51
N ARG A 66 6.39 -3.52 7.31
CA ARG A 66 7.10 -4.78 7.14
C ARG A 66 6.35 -5.93 7.81
N GLN A 67 5.66 -6.75 7.00
CA GLN A 67 4.74 -7.79 7.51
C GLN A 67 5.44 -8.91 8.29
N ASN A 68 6.63 -9.33 7.86
CA ASN A 68 7.39 -10.44 8.46
C ASN A 68 8.41 -9.95 9.52
N CYS A 69 8.17 -8.79 10.14
CA CYS A 69 9.16 -8.08 10.95
C CYS A 69 9.82 -8.83 12.12
N ARG A 70 9.26 -9.95 12.57
CA ARG A 70 9.85 -10.82 13.60
C ARG A 70 10.78 -11.90 13.02
N SER A 71 10.61 -12.27 11.77
CA SER A 71 11.36 -13.34 11.11
C SER A 71 12.38 -12.81 10.09
N GLU A 72 12.09 -11.63 9.53
CA GLU A 72 12.87 -10.98 8.49
C GLU A 72 13.11 -9.51 8.85
N PHE A 73 14.27 -8.99 8.47
CA PHE A 73 14.76 -7.66 8.85
C PHE A 73 14.98 -6.71 7.67
N ASN A 74 14.62 -7.12 6.46
CA ASN A 74 14.93 -6.46 5.20
C ASN A 74 13.84 -6.77 4.16
N ASP A 75 14.12 -6.55 2.87
CA ASP A 75 13.18 -6.74 1.74
C ASP A 75 11.94 -5.84 1.80
N ALA A 76 12.04 -4.72 2.50
CA ALA A 76 10.90 -3.86 2.83
C ALA A 76 11.10 -2.42 2.38
N ILE A 77 11.65 -2.27 1.17
CA ILE A 77 11.87 -1.00 0.49
C ILE A 77 10.56 -0.46 -0.07
N VAL A 78 10.28 0.83 0.16
CA VAL A 78 9.13 1.54 -0.40
C VAL A 78 9.57 2.86 -1.01
N ILE A 79 8.90 3.28 -2.09
CA ILE A 79 9.27 4.45 -2.89
C ILE A 79 8.09 5.41 -3.00
N SER A 80 8.32 6.70 -3.16
CA SER A 80 7.24 7.65 -3.46
C SER A 80 6.54 7.33 -4.78
N ASN A 81 5.23 7.55 -4.85
CA ASN A 81 4.41 7.24 -6.02
C ASN A 81 4.67 8.14 -7.24
N ARG A 82 5.42 9.22 -7.03
CA ARG A 82 5.82 10.21 -8.03
C ARG A 82 7.14 10.85 -7.61
N PRO A 83 7.85 11.54 -8.51
CA PRO A 83 9.06 12.24 -8.11
C PRO A 83 8.76 13.43 -7.21
N LEU A 84 9.73 13.76 -6.37
CA LEU A 84 9.74 14.95 -5.53
C LEU A 84 9.98 16.18 -6.39
N ARG A 85 9.22 17.24 -6.11
CA ARG A 85 9.50 18.57 -6.66
C ARG A 85 10.64 19.22 -5.89
N ASP A 86 11.35 20.14 -6.52
CA ASP A 86 12.36 20.91 -5.82
C ASP A 86 11.72 21.70 -4.66
N GLY A 87 12.29 21.58 -3.47
CA GLY A 87 11.79 22.16 -2.23
C GLY A 87 10.60 21.40 -1.61
N GLU A 88 10.15 20.30 -2.19
CA GLU A 88 9.08 19.48 -1.63
C GLU A 88 9.61 18.51 -0.57
N LEU A 89 9.04 18.59 0.64
CA LEU A 89 9.39 17.71 1.75
C LEU A 89 8.55 16.43 1.75
N PHE A 90 9.21 15.29 1.60
CA PHE A 90 8.63 13.98 1.89
C PHE A 90 8.94 13.60 3.33
N GLU A 91 7.98 13.77 4.26
CA GLU A 91 8.15 13.44 5.69
C GLU A 91 7.35 12.21 6.09
N ILE A 92 8.02 11.26 6.75
CA ILE A 92 7.43 10.07 7.36
C ILE A 92 7.57 10.10 8.88
N VAL A 93 6.65 9.46 9.59
CA VAL A 93 6.74 9.17 11.02
C VAL A 93 6.91 7.68 11.24
N ILE A 94 7.80 7.30 12.16
CA ILE A 94 7.98 5.92 12.60
C ILE A 94 6.83 5.56 13.53
N GLN A 95 6.02 4.59 13.14
CA GLN A 95 4.84 4.15 13.91
C GLN A 95 5.11 2.91 14.74
N LYS A 96 6.06 2.07 14.32
CA LYS A 96 6.35 0.80 14.99
C LYS A 96 7.79 0.39 14.80
N MET A 97 8.40 -0.08 15.88
CA MET A 97 9.72 -0.69 15.90
C MET A 97 9.69 -2.05 16.61
N VAL A 98 10.72 -2.87 16.39
CA VAL A 98 10.99 -4.12 17.09
C VAL A 98 12.42 -4.11 17.62
N ASP A 99 12.66 -4.77 18.73
CA ASP A 99 13.94 -4.83 19.45
C ASP A 99 14.81 -6.04 19.07
N ARG A 100 14.31 -6.93 18.22
CA ARG A 100 14.98 -8.20 17.87
C ARG A 100 16.19 -8.03 16.96
N TRP A 101 16.19 -6.97 16.14
CA TRP A 101 17.17 -6.79 15.08
C TRP A 101 18.16 -5.68 15.45
N SER A 102 19.39 -5.82 14.97
CA SER A 102 20.33 -4.70 14.89
C SER A 102 20.11 -3.92 13.60
N GLY A 103 20.48 -2.64 13.59
CA GLY A 103 20.26 -1.74 12.46
C GLY A 103 18.91 -1.03 12.54
N SER A 104 18.82 0.12 11.89
CA SER A 104 17.63 0.98 11.91
C SER A 104 17.05 1.14 10.51
N ILE A 105 16.06 2.02 10.41
CA ILE A 105 15.53 2.51 9.14
C ILE A 105 16.65 3.16 8.32
N GLU A 106 16.61 2.92 7.00
CA GLU A 106 17.41 3.70 6.04
C GLU A 106 16.45 4.55 5.20
N ALA A 107 16.88 5.74 4.83
CA ALA A 107 16.05 6.67 4.06
C ALA A 107 16.90 7.43 3.06
N GLY A 108 16.35 7.75 1.90
CA GLY A 108 17.07 8.50 0.88
C GLY A 108 16.26 8.78 -0.37
N VAL A 109 16.97 9.02 -1.47
CA VAL A 109 16.37 9.30 -2.76
C VAL A 109 17.03 8.49 -3.86
N THR A 110 16.27 8.18 -4.91
CA THR A 110 16.78 7.51 -6.12
C THR A 110 16.30 8.25 -7.37
N ALA A 111 17.12 8.25 -8.42
CA ALA A 111 16.71 8.69 -9.75
C ALA A 111 16.19 7.55 -10.63
N ILE A 112 16.10 6.34 -10.08
CA ILE A 112 15.49 5.17 -10.72
C ILE A 112 13.97 5.28 -10.59
N ARG A 113 13.24 5.02 -11.68
CA ARG A 113 11.77 5.02 -11.64
C ARG A 113 11.28 3.77 -10.90
N PRO A 114 10.17 3.86 -10.13
CA PRO A 114 9.63 2.69 -9.44
C PRO A 114 9.35 1.49 -10.36
N GLU A 115 8.96 1.74 -11.61
CA GLU A 115 8.73 0.70 -12.63
C GLU A 115 10.01 0.06 -13.19
N ASP A 116 11.13 0.77 -13.13
CA ASP A 116 12.43 0.31 -13.63
C ASP A 116 13.29 -0.29 -12.50
N LEU A 117 12.82 -0.19 -11.26
CA LEU A 117 13.56 -0.67 -10.10
C LEU A 117 13.30 -2.14 -9.82
N GLU A 118 14.35 -2.94 -9.91
CA GLU A 118 14.40 -4.27 -9.31
C GLU A 118 14.76 -4.12 -7.83
N PHE A 119 13.81 -4.40 -6.93
CA PHE A 119 14.00 -4.20 -5.49
C PHE A 119 15.05 -5.17 -4.94
N PRO A 120 16.17 -4.66 -4.39
CA PRO A 120 17.14 -5.49 -3.69
C PRO A 120 16.66 -5.84 -2.27
N ASN A 121 17.47 -6.62 -1.56
CA ASN A 121 17.23 -6.95 -0.16
C ASN A 121 17.30 -5.70 0.74
N THR A 122 18.24 -4.79 0.46
CA THR A 122 18.38 -3.49 1.11
C THR A 122 18.69 -2.42 0.08
N MET A 123 18.15 -1.21 0.22
CA MET A 123 18.31 -0.15 -0.78
C MET A 123 19.77 0.30 -0.93
N THR A 124 20.57 0.13 0.12
CA THR A 124 22.00 0.36 0.13
C THR A 124 22.81 -0.62 -0.74
N ASP A 125 22.23 -1.71 -1.24
CA ASP A 125 22.88 -2.63 -2.20
C ASP A 125 22.91 -2.08 -3.64
N ILE A 126 22.16 -1.01 -3.94
CA ILE A 126 22.11 -0.44 -5.30
C ILE A 126 23.37 0.36 -5.59
N ASP A 127 24.01 0.08 -6.72
CA ASP A 127 25.28 0.67 -7.16
C ASP A 127 25.14 1.75 -8.26
N TYR A 128 23.94 2.31 -8.44
CA TYR A 128 23.68 3.41 -9.37
C TYR A 128 22.49 4.30 -8.98
N ASP A 129 22.58 5.58 -9.36
CA ASP A 129 21.52 6.59 -9.28
C ASP A 129 20.78 6.65 -7.91
N THR A 130 21.46 6.34 -6.80
CA THR A 130 20.82 6.19 -5.47
C THR A 130 21.65 6.82 -4.36
N TRP A 131 20.99 7.59 -3.47
CA TRP A 131 21.61 8.26 -2.32
C TRP A 131 20.83 7.93 -1.06
N MET A 132 21.49 7.32 -0.07
CA MET A 132 20.87 6.84 1.17
C MET A 132 21.56 7.41 2.40
N LEU A 133 20.82 7.57 3.48
CA LEU A 133 21.32 7.76 4.83
C LEU A 133 21.09 6.45 5.61
N SER A 134 22.16 5.89 6.16
CA SER A 134 22.16 4.70 7.03
C SER A 134 22.95 5.03 8.30
N GLY A 135 22.30 4.98 9.47
CA GLY A 135 22.87 5.53 10.71
C GLY A 135 23.26 7.01 10.54
N THR A 136 24.57 7.31 10.59
CA THR A 136 25.14 8.65 10.31
C THR A 136 25.84 8.76 8.96
N ALA A 137 25.85 7.69 8.16
CA ALA A 137 26.57 7.62 6.91
C ALA A 137 25.69 8.01 5.72
N ILE A 138 26.15 8.99 4.93
CA ILE A 138 25.61 9.28 3.62
C ILE A 138 26.30 8.37 2.62
N MET A 139 25.50 7.60 1.91
CA MET A 139 25.91 6.66 0.88
C MET A 139 25.43 7.14 -0.48
N GLN A 140 26.23 6.90 -1.51
CA GLN A 140 25.88 7.05 -2.90
C GLN A 140 26.28 5.77 -3.62
N ASP A 141 25.34 5.16 -4.34
CA ASP A 141 25.61 4.03 -5.23
C ASP A 141 26.35 2.90 -4.48
N GLY A 142 25.83 2.53 -3.31
CA GLY A 142 26.39 1.49 -2.42
C GLY A 142 27.69 1.89 -1.69
N ASN A 143 28.27 3.05 -1.98
CA ASN A 143 29.53 3.50 -1.41
C ASN A 143 29.31 4.62 -0.40
N THR A 144 30.03 4.59 0.73
CA THR A 144 29.98 5.66 1.72
C THR A 144 30.63 6.94 1.18
N LEU A 145 29.83 7.98 0.94
CA LEU A 145 30.27 9.30 0.52
C LEU A 145 30.79 10.12 1.70
N ARG A 146 30.11 10.02 2.85
CA ARG A 146 30.42 10.80 4.05
C ARG A 146 29.96 10.07 5.31
N ASN A 147 30.74 10.17 6.37
CA ASN A 147 30.35 9.75 7.72
C ASN A 147 30.05 10.95 8.61
N ASN A 148 29.42 10.71 9.76
CA ASN A 148 29.10 11.72 10.78
C ASN A 148 28.26 12.87 10.19
N TYR A 149 27.22 12.51 9.44
CA TYR A 149 26.18 13.46 9.07
C TYR A 149 25.43 13.94 10.33
N GLY A 150 24.83 15.14 10.26
CA GLY A 150 24.30 15.87 11.42
C GLY A 150 23.22 15.15 12.24
N CYS A 151 22.71 14.01 11.76
CA CYS A 151 21.79 13.15 12.45
C CYS A 151 22.19 11.67 12.35
N ASP A 152 21.67 10.88 13.29
CA ASP A 152 21.83 9.44 13.36
C ASP A 152 20.48 8.73 13.30
N LEU A 153 20.20 7.98 12.22
CA LEU A 153 18.98 7.19 12.10
C LEU A 153 18.91 6.03 13.11
N ASP A 154 20.04 5.57 13.64
CA ASP A 154 20.06 4.52 14.66
C ASP A 154 19.54 5.00 16.02
N SER A 155 19.52 6.31 16.24
CA SER A 155 19.02 6.93 17.47
C SER A 155 17.49 7.15 17.48
N LEU A 156 16.82 6.96 16.34
CA LEU A 156 15.42 7.29 16.18
C LEU A 156 14.53 6.20 16.80
N THR A 157 13.41 6.63 17.39
CA THR A 157 12.42 5.74 18.01
C THR A 157 11.05 5.90 17.37
N THR A 158 10.09 5.08 17.80
CA THR A 158 8.68 5.29 17.45
C THR A 158 8.26 6.72 17.84
N GLY A 159 7.55 7.40 16.93
CA GLY A 159 7.16 8.80 17.03
C GLY A 159 8.13 9.78 16.36
N SER A 160 9.39 9.38 16.13
CA SER A 160 10.35 10.21 15.38
C SER A 160 9.92 10.38 13.92
N ARG A 161 10.24 11.54 13.35
CA ARG A 161 9.96 11.88 11.96
C ARG A 161 11.23 12.04 11.15
N ILE A 162 11.21 11.55 9.91
CA ILE A 162 12.30 11.66 8.95
C ILE A 162 11.73 12.31 7.69
N GLY A 163 12.32 13.43 7.28
CA GLY A 163 11.99 14.14 6.06
C GLY A 163 13.14 14.12 5.07
N MET A 164 12.82 14.09 3.79
CA MET A 164 13.76 14.17 2.67
C MET A 164 13.31 15.24 1.70
N MET A 165 14.25 16.07 1.23
CA MET A 165 13.98 17.15 0.30
C MET A 165 15.16 17.35 -0.64
N ARG A 166 14.88 17.48 -1.94
CA ARG A 166 15.82 18.00 -2.92
C ARG A 166 15.66 19.52 -3.01
N THR A 167 16.75 20.28 -2.93
CA THR A 167 16.73 21.72 -3.19
C THR A 167 16.79 22.03 -4.68
N VAL A 168 16.42 23.25 -5.07
CA VAL A 168 16.57 23.76 -6.45
C VAL A 168 18.00 23.75 -6.98
N LYS A 169 19.00 23.67 -6.08
CA LYS A 169 20.43 23.58 -6.45
C LYS A 169 20.87 22.13 -6.68
N GLY A 170 20.00 21.16 -6.43
CA GLY A 170 20.33 19.74 -6.48
C GLY A 170 21.00 19.22 -5.20
N ASP A 171 20.77 19.87 -4.06
CA ASP A 171 21.25 19.38 -2.76
C ASP A 171 20.19 18.49 -2.11
N LEU A 172 20.62 17.39 -1.49
CA LEU A 172 19.77 16.56 -0.64
C LEU A 172 19.85 17.04 0.80
N HIS A 173 18.71 17.25 1.43
CA HIS A 173 18.58 17.56 2.85
C HIS A 173 17.73 16.51 3.55
N TYR A 174 18.13 16.12 4.75
CA TYR A 174 17.29 15.37 5.68
C TYR A 174 16.76 16.28 6.78
N PHE A 175 15.56 15.95 7.26
CA PHE A 175 14.89 16.63 8.35
C PHE A 175 14.57 15.61 9.44
N ILE A 176 14.94 15.89 10.69
CA ILE A 176 14.57 15.05 11.84
C ILE A 176 13.61 15.83 12.71
N ASN A 177 12.42 15.29 12.95
CA ASN A 177 11.36 15.99 13.68
C ASN A 177 11.12 17.41 13.12
N SER A 178 11.09 17.49 11.80
CA SER A 178 10.90 18.73 11.01
C SER A 178 12.02 19.77 11.14
N VAL A 179 13.18 19.40 11.70
CA VAL A 179 14.39 20.26 11.77
C VAL A 179 15.38 19.85 10.69
N ASP A 180 15.76 20.79 9.82
CA ASP A 180 16.79 20.60 8.78
C ASP A 180 18.15 20.25 9.38
N GLN A 181 18.76 19.17 8.90
CA GLN A 181 20.08 18.69 9.33
C GLN A 181 21.23 19.20 8.43
N GLY A 182 20.89 20.02 7.43
CA GLY A 182 21.82 20.60 6.47
C GLY A 182 22.08 19.69 5.26
N VAL A 183 23.00 20.13 4.39
CA VAL A 183 23.31 19.43 3.14
C VAL A 183 23.93 18.06 3.43
N ALA A 184 23.25 17.01 2.98
CA ALA A 184 23.71 15.62 3.04
C ALA A 184 24.70 15.33 1.90
N CYS A 185 24.29 15.63 0.68
CA CYS A 185 25.11 15.61 -0.52
C CYS A 185 24.62 16.67 -1.52
N SER A 186 25.51 17.04 -2.43
CA SER A 186 25.23 17.98 -3.52
C SER A 186 25.36 17.27 -4.86
N GLY A 187 24.74 17.82 -5.90
CA GLY A 187 24.89 17.31 -7.26
C GLY A 187 23.96 16.16 -7.62
N LEU A 188 22.79 16.06 -6.97
CA LEU A 188 21.72 15.20 -7.48
C LEU A 188 21.43 15.55 -8.96
N PRO A 189 21.27 14.56 -9.85
CA PRO A 189 21.31 14.78 -11.30
C PRO A 189 20.35 15.87 -11.78
N PRO A 190 20.84 16.97 -12.38
CA PRO A 190 19.97 18.05 -12.86
C PRO A 190 19.07 17.54 -13.99
N GLY A 191 17.78 17.85 -13.91
CA GLY A 191 16.80 17.42 -14.91
C GLY A 191 16.34 15.96 -14.81
N LYS A 192 16.92 15.12 -13.93
CA LYS A 192 16.32 13.83 -13.59
C LYS A 192 15.24 14.00 -12.52
N GLU A 193 14.20 13.19 -12.65
CA GLU A 193 13.17 12.94 -11.64
C GLU A 193 13.81 12.17 -10.48
N VAL A 194 13.60 12.62 -9.23
CA VAL A 194 14.09 11.92 -8.04
C VAL A 194 12.90 11.47 -7.18
N TYR A 195 12.95 10.27 -6.66
CA TYR A 195 11.91 9.65 -5.85
C TYR A 195 12.42 9.48 -4.42
N ALA A 196 11.55 9.68 -3.43
CA ALA A 196 11.89 9.35 -2.05
C ALA A 196 11.88 7.83 -1.87
N VAL A 197 12.83 7.32 -1.09
CA VAL A 197 12.95 5.89 -0.79
C VAL A 197 13.12 5.70 0.71
N VAL A 198 12.43 4.70 1.24
CA VAL A 198 12.53 4.30 2.64
C VAL A 198 12.74 2.79 2.68
N ASP A 199 13.77 2.35 3.37
CA ASP A 199 14.00 0.96 3.67
C ASP A 199 13.59 0.67 5.10
N LEU A 200 12.56 -0.16 5.28
CA LEU A 200 12.14 -0.64 6.60
C LEU A 200 13.07 -1.76 7.08
N TYR A 201 14.35 -1.43 7.19
CA TYR A 201 15.41 -2.30 7.63
C TYR A 201 15.47 -2.42 9.16
N GLY A 202 16.01 -3.55 9.63
CA GLY A 202 16.37 -3.77 11.02
C GLY A 202 15.19 -3.61 11.97
N GLN A 203 15.30 -2.67 12.90
CA GLN A 203 14.30 -2.41 13.95
C GLN A 203 13.04 -1.74 13.43
N CYS A 204 13.07 -1.05 12.29
CA CYS A 204 11.91 -0.34 11.78
C CYS A 204 10.88 -1.31 11.20
N VAL A 205 9.62 -1.15 11.59
CA VAL A 205 8.53 -2.01 11.14
C VAL A 205 7.48 -1.25 10.36
N GLN A 206 7.11 -0.04 10.79
CA GLN A 206 6.02 0.68 10.17
C GLN A 206 6.30 2.17 10.16
N VAL A 207 6.00 2.80 9.03
CA VAL A 207 6.08 4.25 8.84
C VAL A 207 4.82 4.77 8.16
N SER A 208 4.51 6.04 8.37
CA SER A 208 3.45 6.73 7.62
C SER A 208 3.89 8.10 7.12
N ILE A 209 3.48 8.47 5.91
CA ILE A 209 3.66 9.81 5.37
C ILE A 209 2.81 10.79 6.16
N THR A 210 3.44 11.89 6.55
CA THR A 210 2.83 12.95 7.37
C THR A 210 2.70 14.27 6.62
N SER A 211 3.44 14.47 5.53
CA SER A 211 3.32 15.65 4.69
C SER A 211 1.97 15.65 3.95
N SER A 212 1.11 16.60 4.30
CA SER A 212 0.18 17.21 3.34
C SER A 212 0.91 18.42 2.78
N THR A 213 1.18 18.39 1.47
CA THR A 213 1.80 19.46 0.66
C THR A 213 1.85 20.84 1.33
N GLY A 214 3.04 21.38 1.65
CA GLY A 214 3.20 22.66 2.40
C GLY A 214 2.85 23.92 1.61
N PRO A 215 3.17 25.16 2.08
CA PRO A 215 3.34 25.65 3.45
C PRO A 215 2.13 26.47 3.97
N LEU A 216 2.09 26.70 5.31
CA LEU A 216 1.10 27.44 6.15
C LEU A 216 -0.23 26.71 6.38
N ASP A 217 -0.82 26.63 7.57
CA ASP A 217 -0.67 27.32 8.86
C ASP A 217 -1.24 26.40 9.98
N ASN A 218 -0.89 26.71 11.22
CA ASN A 218 -1.40 26.18 12.49
C ASN A 218 -2.81 25.53 12.45
N SER A 219 -2.89 24.27 12.89
CA SER A 219 -3.77 23.93 14.01
C SER A 219 -3.35 22.62 14.67
N LEU A 220 -2.99 22.77 15.93
CA LEU A 220 -2.92 21.75 16.97
C LEU A 220 -3.97 20.65 16.80
N SER A 221 -3.52 19.40 16.94
CA SER A 221 -4.28 18.32 17.58
C SER A 221 -3.29 17.29 18.13
N THR A 222 -2.48 17.76 19.09
CA THR A 222 -1.91 16.92 20.13
C THR A 222 -3.06 16.44 21.02
N SER A 223 -3.57 15.24 20.78
CA SER A 223 -4.37 14.54 21.78
C SER A 223 -3.54 13.44 22.40
N ASN A 224 -2.98 13.78 23.56
CA ASN A 224 -2.47 12.87 24.58
C ASN A 224 -3.43 11.69 24.77
N ILE A 225 -2.98 10.47 24.55
CA ILE A 225 -3.59 9.30 25.16
C ILE A 225 -2.52 8.63 26.01
N THR A 226 -2.82 8.70 27.30
CA THR A 226 -2.07 8.27 28.48
C THR A 226 -1.38 6.94 28.32
N GLU A 227 -0.10 6.94 28.70
CA GLU A 227 0.58 5.78 29.25
C GLU A 227 -0.30 5.15 30.34
N LYS A 228 -0.77 3.93 30.08
CA LYS A 228 -1.03 2.96 31.14
C LYS A 228 -0.39 1.65 30.73
N SER A 229 0.63 1.32 31.51
CA SER A 229 1.40 0.10 31.54
C SER A 229 0.50 -1.14 31.71
N PHE A 230 1.14 -2.30 31.53
CA PHE A 230 0.78 -3.67 31.93
C PHE A 230 0.20 -4.59 30.84
N PRO A 231 0.51 -5.91 30.87
CA PRO A 231 1.75 -6.57 31.28
C PRO A 231 2.33 -7.49 30.19
N ILE A 232 3.65 -7.60 30.20
CA ILE A 232 4.41 -8.68 29.56
C ILE A 232 4.07 -9.98 30.30
N HIS A 233 3.34 -10.89 29.66
CA HIS A 233 3.56 -12.35 29.74
C HIS A 233 2.59 -13.10 28.81
N SER A 234 3.12 -13.70 27.74
CA SER A 234 2.86 -15.11 27.42
C SER A 234 3.97 -15.65 26.49
N PRO A 235 4.34 -16.94 26.62
CA PRO A 235 5.55 -17.51 26.03
C PRO A 235 5.39 -17.78 24.52
N VAL A 236 6.47 -17.58 23.75
CA VAL A 236 6.58 -17.62 22.26
C VAL A 236 6.55 -19.09 21.74
N PRO A 237 6.19 -19.47 20.47
CA PRO A 237 6.15 -18.70 19.20
C PRO A 237 5.01 -18.98 18.17
N GLY A 238 4.67 -17.99 17.33
CA GLY A 238 3.84 -18.19 16.12
C GLY A 238 3.20 -16.90 15.62
N VAL A 239 3.52 -16.47 14.40
CA VAL A 239 2.87 -15.30 13.76
C VAL A 239 1.40 -15.67 13.53
N ALA A 240 0.47 -15.02 14.23
CA ALA A 240 -0.95 -15.21 13.95
C ALA A 240 -1.23 -14.82 12.49
N HIS A 241 -1.90 -15.70 11.74
CA HIS A 241 -2.36 -15.35 10.42
C HIS A 241 -3.29 -14.14 10.48
N ARG A 242 -3.19 -13.25 9.49
CA ARG A 242 -4.01 -12.05 9.37
C ARG A 242 -5.07 -12.22 8.29
N PHE A 243 -6.14 -11.44 8.40
CA PHE A 243 -7.15 -11.33 7.36
C PHE A 243 -6.80 -10.24 6.34
N HIS A 244 -7.12 -10.51 5.07
CA HIS A 244 -6.93 -9.58 3.95
C HIS A 244 -7.92 -8.41 4.02
N SER A 245 -7.53 -7.24 3.51
CA SER A 245 -8.35 -6.02 3.52
C SER A 245 -9.59 -6.11 2.60
N SER A 246 -9.47 -6.80 1.46
CA SER A 246 -10.61 -7.21 0.63
C SER A 246 -11.49 -8.17 1.43
N CYS A 247 -12.66 -7.68 1.86
CA CYS A 247 -13.58 -8.40 2.70
C CYS A 247 -15.02 -7.96 2.42
N GLY A 248 -15.97 -8.68 3.03
CA GLY A 248 -17.38 -8.37 2.93
C GLY A 248 -17.74 -7.04 3.60
N LYS A 249 -18.82 -6.41 3.12
CA LYS A 249 -19.25 -5.06 3.51
C LYS A 249 -19.55 -4.88 5.00
N ASN A 250 -19.79 -5.98 5.74
CA ASN A 250 -20.19 -5.95 7.14
C ASN A 250 -19.11 -6.46 8.08
N VAL A 251 -17.83 -6.30 7.69
CA VAL A 251 -16.66 -6.68 8.49
C VAL A 251 -15.86 -5.44 8.87
N ALA A 252 -15.41 -5.37 10.12
CA ALA A 252 -14.36 -4.48 10.58
C ALA A 252 -13.21 -5.31 11.16
N PHE A 253 -11.98 -4.86 10.92
CA PHE A 253 -10.79 -5.50 11.45
C PHE A 253 -10.29 -4.81 12.72
N GLN A 254 -9.78 -5.63 13.64
CA GLN A 254 -9.17 -5.23 14.90
C GLN A 254 -7.86 -6.01 15.06
N ASP A 255 -7.07 -5.66 16.09
CA ASP A 255 -5.83 -6.36 16.45
C ASP A 255 -4.88 -6.54 15.25
N ASP A 256 -4.68 -5.47 14.48
CA ASP A 256 -3.75 -5.44 13.33
C ASP A 256 -4.11 -6.47 12.23
N GLY A 257 -5.42 -6.73 12.06
CA GLY A 257 -5.96 -7.67 11.07
C GLY A 257 -6.01 -9.11 11.56
N CYS A 258 -5.61 -9.40 12.80
CA CYS A 258 -5.75 -10.73 13.39
C CYS A 258 -7.18 -11.02 13.86
N ARG A 259 -8.02 -9.98 14.03
CA ARG A 259 -9.41 -10.12 14.48
C ARG A 259 -10.36 -9.50 13.47
N ALA A 260 -11.38 -10.26 13.07
CA ALA A 260 -12.46 -9.81 12.20
C ALA A 260 -13.77 -9.79 12.98
N VAL A 261 -14.50 -8.67 12.93
CA VAL A 261 -15.73 -8.45 13.67
C VAL A 261 -16.84 -8.04 12.72
N ARG A 262 -18.01 -8.66 12.88
CA ARG A 262 -19.21 -8.35 12.10
C ARG A 262 -19.90 -7.13 12.69
N VAL A 263 -20.14 -6.09 11.89
CA VAL A 263 -20.55 -4.76 12.42
C VAL A 263 -22.03 -4.42 12.34
N SER A 264 -22.81 -5.00 11.41
CA SER A 264 -24.17 -4.51 11.12
C SER A 264 -25.21 -5.58 10.77
N SER A 265 -24.85 -6.59 9.98
CA SER A 265 -25.77 -7.62 9.47
C SER A 265 -25.15 -9.01 9.55
N PHE A 266 -25.94 -10.08 9.37
CA PHE A 266 -25.46 -11.47 9.30
C PHE A 266 -24.86 -11.85 7.94
N CYS A 267 -25.19 -11.10 6.88
CA CYS A 267 -24.68 -11.31 5.52
C CYS A 267 -23.48 -10.41 5.18
N HIS A 268 -22.80 -10.68 4.08
CA HIS A 268 -21.59 -9.97 3.63
C HIS A 268 -20.47 -9.95 4.71
N GLY A 269 -20.28 -11.07 5.41
CA GLY A 269 -19.25 -11.25 6.44
C GLY A 269 -18.02 -12.03 5.97
N ILE A 270 -17.75 -12.08 4.66
CA ILE A 270 -16.66 -12.91 4.09
C ILE A 270 -15.31 -12.26 4.37
N VAL A 271 -14.35 -13.03 4.85
CA VAL A 271 -12.95 -12.63 5.03
C VAL A 271 -12.03 -13.63 4.36
N PHE A 272 -10.86 -13.18 3.92
CA PHE A 272 -9.82 -14.02 3.33
C PHE A 272 -8.57 -14.00 4.20
N SER A 273 -7.75 -15.04 4.11
CA SER A 273 -6.38 -14.99 4.60
C SER A 273 -5.60 -13.90 3.85
N MET A 274 -4.71 -13.20 4.54
CA MET A 274 -3.91 -12.13 3.94
C MET A 274 -2.89 -12.67 2.92
N LYS A 275 -2.36 -13.87 3.17
CA LYS A 275 -1.49 -14.61 2.26
C LYS A 275 -2.16 -15.91 1.84
N GLU A 276 -1.74 -16.44 0.70
CA GLU A 276 -2.04 -17.82 0.34
C GLU A 276 -1.48 -18.78 1.38
N LEU A 277 -2.16 -19.92 1.55
CA LEU A 277 -1.66 -20.98 2.42
C LEU A 277 -0.67 -21.85 1.65
N LYS A 278 0.51 -22.03 2.23
CA LYS A 278 1.51 -22.97 1.72
C LYS A 278 1.06 -24.40 1.98
N THR A 279 1.63 -25.34 1.22
CA THR A 279 1.45 -26.77 1.48
C THR A 279 1.81 -27.08 2.94
N ASP A 280 0.95 -27.85 3.61
CA ASP A 280 1.06 -28.26 5.01
C ASP A 280 1.01 -27.11 6.05
N GLU A 281 0.65 -25.90 5.66
CA GLU A 281 0.44 -24.77 6.57
C GLU A 281 -0.95 -24.82 7.23
N ILE A 282 -1.01 -24.55 8.54
CA ILE A 282 -2.25 -24.55 9.32
C ILE A 282 -2.73 -23.12 9.55
N PHE A 283 -3.91 -22.79 9.02
CA PHE A 283 -4.63 -21.57 9.36
C PHE A 283 -5.65 -21.84 10.47
N GLU A 284 -5.31 -21.45 11.70
CA GLU A 284 -6.22 -21.59 12.84
C GLU A 284 -7.05 -20.32 13.06
N VAL A 285 -8.34 -20.48 13.33
CA VAL A 285 -9.24 -19.39 13.72
C VAL A 285 -9.91 -19.68 15.05
N LYS A 286 -9.97 -18.66 15.90
CA LYS A 286 -10.69 -18.71 17.17
C LYS A 286 -11.96 -17.87 17.08
N ILE A 287 -13.05 -18.39 17.63
CA ILE A 287 -14.30 -17.62 17.81
C ILE A 287 -14.22 -16.88 19.14
N ASP A 288 -13.95 -15.57 19.08
CA ASP A 288 -13.87 -14.73 20.27
C ASP A 288 -15.24 -14.31 20.81
N GLU A 289 -16.19 -14.03 19.92
CA GLU A 289 -17.53 -13.56 20.28
C GLU A 289 -18.59 -14.13 19.33
N VAL A 290 -19.78 -14.39 19.87
CA VAL A 290 -20.97 -14.78 19.11
C VAL A 290 -22.13 -13.85 19.43
N ASP A 291 -22.87 -13.45 18.40
CA ASP A 291 -24.07 -12.62 18.57
C ASP A 291 -25.31 -13.50 18.58
N ASN A 292 -25.90 -13.66 19.77
CA ASN A 292 -27.05 -14.52 20.01
C ASN A 292 -28.35 -14.00 19.37
N LYS A 293 -28.35 -12.80 18.77
CA LYS A 293 -29.51 -12.27 18.03
C LYS A 293 -29.72 -12.97 16.68
N TRP A 294 -28.70 -13.65 16.16
CA TRP A 294 -28.73 -14.27 14.85
C TRP A 294 -28.58 -15.79 14.96
N SER A 295 -29.33 -16.52 14.13
CA SER A 295 -29.17 -17.97 13.96
C SER A 295 -28.32 -18.26 12.74
N GLY A 296 -27.32 -19.13 12.88
CA GLY A 296 -26.46 -19.55 11.78
C GLY A 296 -25.20 -20.23 12.28
N SER A 297 -24.29 -20.52 11.35
CA SER A 297 -22.98 -21.08 11.63
C SER A 297 -21.90 -20.36 10.83
N VAL A 298 -20.64 -20.54 11.23
CA VAL A 298 -19.50 -20.10 10.43
C VAL A 298 -19.24 -21.11 9.32
N HIS A 299 -18.84 -20.61 8.16
CA HIS A 299 -18.36 -21.43 7.05
C HIS A 299 -16.88 -21.12 6.85
N VAL A 300 -16.05 -22.16 6.81
CA VAL A 300 -14.59 -22.04 6.60
C VAL A 300 -14.15 -22.93 5.46
N GLY A 301 -13.08 -22.57 4.78
CA GLY A 301 -12.63 -23.32 3.62
C GLY A 301 -11.50 -22.66 2.86
N LEU A 302 -11.18 -23.26 1.73
CA LEU A 302 -10.07 -22.86 0.86
C LEU A 302 -10.62 -22.43 -0.50
N THR A 303 -10.02 -21.41 -1.10
CA THR A 303 -10.39 -20.94 -2.43
C THR A 303 -9.16 -20.60 -3.25
N THR A 304 -9.25 -20.78 -4.56
CA THR A 304 -8.28 -20.24 -5.52
C THR A 304 -8.66 -18.84 -6.00
N LEU A 305 -9.67 -18.21 -5.40
CA LEU A 305 -9.98 -16.81 -5.64
C LEU A 305 -8.96 -15.94 -4.91
N LEU A 306 -8.20 -15.15 -5.67
CA LEU A 306 -7.32 -14.16 -5.08
C LEU A 306 -8.16 -13.01 -4.49
N PRO A 307 -7.86 -12.53 -3.27
CA PRO A 307 -8.61 -11.44 -2.65
C PRO A 307 -8.60 -10.14 -3.48
N SER A 308 -7.54 -9.91 -4.27
CA SER A 308 -7.44 -8.81 -5.22
C SER A 308 -8.52 -8.88 -6.30
N ASP A 309 -8.80 -10.06 -6.83
CA ASP A 309 -9.80 -10.28 -7.89
C ASP A 309 -11.23 -10.07 -7.38
N ALA A 310 -11.47 -10.26 -6.09
CA ALA A 310 -12.76 -10.03 -5.47
C ALA A 310 -13.18 -8.54 -5.47
N SER A 311 -12.21 -7.63 -5.45
CA SER A 311 -12.46 -6.18 -5.54
C SER A 311 -12.87 -5.72 -6.95
N CYS A 312 -12.52 -6.51 -7.97
CA CYS A 312 -12.78 -6.24 -9.38
C CYS A 312 -14.11 -6.86 -9.88
N MET A 313 -14.84 -7.58 -9.03
CA MET A 313 -16.13 -8.17 -9.40
C MET A 313 -17.18 -7.06 -9.56
N ALA A 314 -17.90 -7.04 -10.68
CA ALA A 314 -18.90 -6.01 -11.01
C ALA A 314 -20.00 -5.80 -9.93
N THR A 315 -20.27 -6.82 -9.11
CA THR A 315 -21.23 -6.79 -7.99
C THR A 315 -20.57 -6.83 -6.61
N GLY A 316 -19.23 -6.90 -6.54
CA GLY A 316 -18.46 -7.18 -5.33
C GLY A 316 -18.63 -8.61 -4.81
N LEU A 317 -18.17 -8.85 -3.58
CA LEU A 317 -18.32 -10.14 -2.90
C LEU A 317 -19.79 -10.49 -2.63
N PRO A 318 -20.18 -11.78 -2.75
CA PRO A 318 -21.54 -12.21 -2.51
C PRO A 318 -21.99 -12.02 -1.06
N SER A 319 -23.29 -12.12 -0.83
CA SER A 319 -23.89 -12.06 0.51
C SER A 319 -23.49 -13.24 1.40
N SER A 320 -23.20 -14.40 0.79
CA SER A 320 -22.81 -15.61 1.48
C SER A 320 -21.67 -16.31 0.76
N LEU A 321 -20.79 -16.96 1.54
CA LEU A 321 -19.69 -17.76 0.99
C LEU A 321 -20.20 -18.93 0.13
N LEU A 322 -21.43 -19.38 0.37
CA LEU A 322 -22.11 -20.44 -0.42
C LEU A 322 -22.39 -20.02 -1.88
N GLU A 323 -22.45 -18.72 -2.14
CA GLU A 323 -22.72 -18.15 -3.47
C GLU A 323 -21.43 -17.91 -4.28
N LEU A 324 -20.26 -18.15 -3.66
CA LEU A 324 -18.96 -17.97 -4.32
C LEU A 324 -18.71 -19.11 -5.33
N ARG A 325 -19.10 -18.89 -6.59
CA ARG A 325 -19.00 -19.88 -7.68
C ARG A 325 -17.91 -19.60 -8.71
N SER A 326 -17.21 -18.47 -8.60
CA SER A 326 -16.30 -17.98 -9.65
C SER A 326 -14.98 -18.75 -9.77
N LYS A 327 -14.56 -19.45 -8.70
CA LYS A 327 -13.27 -20.15 -8.61
C LYS A 327 -13.40 -21.43 -7.78
N VAL A 328 -12.41 -22.32 -7.89
CA VAL A 328 -12.39 -23.57 -7.12
C VAL A 328 -12.37 -23.24 -5.64
N THR A 329 -13.48 -23.56 -4.98
CA THR A 329 -13.73 -23.23 -3.57
C THR A 329 -14.22 -24.47 -2.87
N TRP A 330 -13.51 -24.85 -1.81
CA TRP A 330 -13.84 -25.95 -0.91
C TRP A 330 -14.32 -25.36 0.40
N LEU A 331 -15.50 -25.76 0.87
CA LEU A 331 -16.10 -25.24 2.09
C LEU A 331 -16.51 -26.37 3.02
N VAL A 332 -16.31 -26.13 4.31
CA VAL A 332 -16.92 -26.89 5.39
C VAL A 332 -18.13 -26.10 5.89
N THR A 333 -19.29 -26.76 5.90
CA THR A 333 -20.58 -26.18 6.30
C THR A 333 -21.27 -27.20 7.18
N GLY A 334 -21.42 -26.91 8.48
CA GLY A 334 -21.83 -27.92 9.46
C GLY A 334 -20.81 -29.06 9.51
N SER A 335 -21.22 -30.28 9.16
CA SER A 335 -20.35 -31.47 9.05
C SER A 335 -20.08 -31.91 7.60
N GLU A 336 -20.46 -31.09 6.62
CA GLU A 336 -20.37 -31.39 5.19
C GLU A 336 -19.23 -30.63 4.52
N VAL A 337 -18.57 -31.29 3.56
CA VAL A 337 -17.57 -30.68 2.66
C VAL A 337 -18.19 -30.51 1.28
N ARG A 338 -18.16 -29.28 0.76
CA ARG A 338 -18.67 -28.91 -0.56
C ARG A 338 -17.55 -28.35 -1.44
N ARG A 339 -17.55 -28.68 -2.72
CA ARG A 339 -16.69 -28.07 -3.75
C ARG A 339 -17.57 -27.32 -4.76
N ASN A 340 -17.38 -26.01 -4.88
CA ASN A 340 -18.19 -25.13 -5.75
C ASN A 340 -19.71 -25.32 -5.55
N GLY A 341 -20.13 -25.52 -4.29
CA GLY A 341 -21.52 -25.77 -3.91
C GLY A 341 -22.00 -27.23 -4.05
N ILE A 342 -21.23 -28.11 -4.66
CA ILE A 342 -21.56 -29.54 -4.81
C ILE A 342 -21.03 -30.32 -3.61
N LEU A 343 -21.90 -31.08 -2.96
CA LEU A 343 -21.54 -31.96 -1.84
C LEU A 343 -20.50 -33.00 -2.27
N GLN A 344 -19.38 -33.06 -1.56
CA GLN A 344 -18.30 -34.02 -1.78
C GLN A 344 -18.27 -35.09 -0.69
N LYS A 345 -18.53 -34.70 0.56
CA LYS A 345 -18.49 -35.60 1.70
C LYS A 345 -19.44 -35.14 2.80
N GLN A 346 -20.14 -36.09 3.40
CA GLN A 346 -20.92 -35.89 4.62
C GLN A 346 -20.18 -36.47 5.82
N ASN A 347 -20.49 -35.97 7.02
CA ASN A 347 -19.91 -36.44 8.29
C ASN A 347 -18.37 -36.39 8.29
N TYR A 348 -17.80 -35.31 7.74
CA TYR A 348 -16.35 -35.15 7.65
C TYR A 348 -15.69 -35.00 9.03
N GLY A 349 -16.35 -34.34 9.97
CA GLY A 349 -15.84 -34.09 11.32
C GLY A 349 -16.87 -33.43 12.24
N CYS A 350 -16.39 -32.77 13.29
CA CYS A 350 -17.23 -32.01 14.22
C CYS A 350 -18.05 -30.95 13.46
N SER A 351 -19.32 -30.80 13.83
CA SER A 351 -20.19 -29.82 13.18
C SER A 351 -19.76 -28.40 13.55
N LEU A 352 -19.68 -27.52 12.55
CA LEU A 352 -19.55 -26.07 12.75
C LEU A 352 -20.85 -25.40 13.20
N GLU A 353 -21.94 -26.17 13.36
CA GLU A 353 -23.18 -25.66 13.92
C GLU A 353 -23.05 -25.42 15.42
N ARG A 354 -23.63 -24.31 15.89
CA ARG A 354 -23.71 -23.95 17.32
C ARG A 354 -22.34 -23.81 18.01
N LEU A 355 -21.31 -23.41 17.27
CA LEU A 355 -20.03 -23.01 17.86
C LEU A 355 -20.26 -21.85 18.85
N GLY A 356 -19.71 -22.01 20.05
CA GLY A 356 -19.72 -20.99 21.10
C GLY A 356 -18.31 -20.44 21.36
N VAL A 357 -18.24 -19.39 22.16
CA VAL A 357 -16.95 -18.89 22.67
C VAL A 357 -16.37 -19.92 23.63
N SER A 358 -15.13 -20.34 23.40
CA SER A 358 -14.42 -21.24 24.32
C SER A 358 -14.30 -20.58 25.69
N ARG A 359 -14.81 -21.23 26.74
CA ARG A 359 -14.48 -20.88 28.13
C ARG A 359 -13.13 -21.53 28.41
N GLY A 360 -12.10 -20.70 28.58
CA GLY A 360 -10.73 -21.15 28.86
C GLY A 360 -10.61 -22.03 30.08
#